data_AF-A0A1A8HRH9-F1
#
_entry.id   AF-A0A1A8HRH9-F1
#
_cell.length_a   1.000
_cell.length_b   1.000
_cell.length_c   1.000
_cell.angle_alpha   90.00
_cell.angle_beta   90.00
_cell.angle_gamma   90.00
#
_symmetry.space_group_name_H-M   'P 1'
#
loop_
_entity.id
_entity.type
_entity.pdbx_description
1 polymer ?
#
loop_
_entity_poly.entity_id
_entity_poly.type
_entity_poly.pdbx_seq_one_letter_code
_entity_poly.pdbx_strand_id
1 'polypeptide(L)'
;VAALSFDLLYAVKVSVASVVHLLKTVRLLRLLRLLQKMDRYSQHSTVVLTLLMSMFALLAHWMACIWYIIGKMEMESNAYNWDIGWLHELGKRLESPYYAMGDINATGSGPSIRSVYIASLYFTLSSLTSVGFGNVSANTDAEKIFS
;
A
#
# COMPACT_ATOMS: atom_id res chain seq x y z
N VAL A 1 -5.05 2.09 30.48
CA VAL A 1 -4.39 0.78 30.55
C VAL A 1 -4.72 0.02 29.27
N ALA A 2 -3.78 -0.03 28.34
CA ALA A 2 -3.78 -0.92 27.19
C ALA A 2 -2.32 -1.23 26.91
N ALA A 3 -1.81 -2.20 27.66
CA ALA A 3 -0.47 -2.75 27.57
C ALA A 3 -0.34 -3.62 26.31
N LEU A 4 -0.48 -3.02 25.13
CA LEU A 4 -0.03 -3.60 23.88
C LEU A 4 1.35 -3.02 23.59
N SER A 5 2.29 -3.39 24.45
CA SER A 5 3.62 -2.82 24.56
C SER A 5 4.67 -3.89 24.29
N PHE A 6 5.57 -3.57 23.36
CA PHE A 6 6.88 -4.17 23.09
C PHE A 6 6.99 -5.50 22.30
N ASP A 7 6.16 -6.51 22.49
CA ASP A 7 6.40 -7.81 21.82
C ASP A 7 6.11 -7.81 20.31
N LEU A 8 5.08 -7.08 19.86
CA LEU A 8 4.82 -6.89 18.43
C LEU A 8 5.89 -6.02 17.75
N LEU A 9 6.61 -5.20 18.54
CA LEU A 9 7.65 -4.29 18.07
C LEU A 9 8.97 -5.03 17.77
N TYR A 10 9.21 -6.17 18.43
CA TYR A 10 10.43 -6.96 18.24
C TYR A 10 10.37 -7.86 16.99
N ALA A 11 9.17 -8.33 16.62
CA ALA A 11 8.93 -9.05 15.36
C ALA A 11 9.08 -8.15 14.12
N VAL A 12 8.92 -6.83 14.28
CA VAL A 12 9.01 -5.83 13.22
C VAL A 12 10.36 -5.10 13.27
N LYS A 13 11.45 -5.87 13.24
CA LYS A 13 12.84 -5.34 13.20
C LYS A 13 13.18 -4.56 11.91
N VAL A 14 12.19 -4.31 11.03
CA VAL A 14 12.28 -3.58 9.76
C VAL A 14 11.78 -2.11 9.87
N SER A 15 11.15 -1.69 10.98
CA SER A 15 10.24 -0.51 10.95
C SER A 15 10.64 0.74 11.75
N VAL A 16 11.89 0.93 12.17
CA VAL A 16 12.26 2.20 12.85
C VAL A 16 12.20 3.42 11.93
N ALA A 17 12.63 3.31 10.67
CA ALA A 17 12.54 4.41 9.70
C ALA A 17 11.09 4.67 9.22
N SER A 18 10.30 3.60 9.06
CA SER A 18 8.89 3.68 8.64
C SER A 18 7.99 4.27 9.73
N VAL A 19 8.23 3.93 11.01
CA VAL A 19 7.48 4.49 12.16
C VAL A 19 7.67 6.01 12.29
N VAL A 20 8.86 6.55 12.01
CA VAL A 20 9.10 8.00 12.01
C VAL A 20 8.32 8.70 10.90
N HIS A 21 8.16 8.06 9.74
CA HIS A 21 7.30 8.55 8.67
C HIS A 21 5.80 8.41 8.98
N LEU A 22 5.40 7.38 9.73
CA LEU A 22 4.04 7.24 10.28
C LEU A 22 3.74 8.31 11.34
N LEU A 23 4.71 8.73 12.14
CA LEU A 23 4.56 9.89 13.04
C LEU A 23 4.25 11.20 12.27
N LYS A 24 4.64 11.31 11.00
CA LYS A 24 4.21 12.39 10.10
C LYS A 24 2.73 12.27 9.73
N THR A 25 2.16 11.07 9.61
CA THR A 25 0.72 10.85 9.37
C THR A 25 -0.15 11.18 10.58
N VAL A 26 0.41 11.28 11.79
CA VAL A 26 -0.27 11.89 12.97
C VAL A 26 -0.66 13.36 12.71
N ARG A 27 0.01 14.07 11.79
CA ARG A 27 -0.46 15.40 11.35
C ARG A 27 -1.80 15.33 10.63
N LEU A 28 -2.09 14.22 9.95
CA LEU A 28 -3.36 13.98 9.27
C LEU A 28 -4.52 13.76 10.25
N LEU A 29 -4.25 13.24 11.46
CA LEU A 29 -5.23 13.23 12.56
C LEU A 29 -5.64 14.64 13.00
N ARG A 30 -4.82 15.68 12.74
CA ARG A 30 -5.25 17.08 12.95
C ARG A 30 -6.29 17.50 11.90
N LEU A 31 -6.22 16.97 10.68
CA LEU A 31 -7.28 17.13 9.68
C LEU A 31 -8.59 16.50 10.15
N LEU A 32 -8.53 15.37 10.87
CA LEU A 32 -9.72 14.75 11.48
C LEU A 32 -10.42 15.69 12.48
N ARG A 33 -9.66 16.51 13.22
CA ARG A 33 -10.21 17.56 14.09
C ARG A 33 -10.82 18.73 13.31
N LEU A 34 -10.36 18.99 12.08
CA LEU A 34 -11.01 19.94 11.18
C LEU A 34 -12.36 19.40 10.69
N LEU A 35 -12.50 18.08 10.48
CA LEU A 35 -13.80 17.45 10.18
C LEU A 35 -14.79 17.66 11.33
N GLN A 36 -14.34 17.55 12.58
CA GLN A 36 -15.16 17.83 13.77
C GLN A 36 -15.62 19.28 13.87
N LYS A 37 -14.87 20.22 13.29
CA LYS A 37 -15.24 21.65 13.22
C LYS A 37 -16.11 21.98 12.00
N MET A 38 -16.19 21.05 11.04
CA MET A 38 -16.94 21.19 9.80
C MET A 38 -18.44 20.88 9.95
N ASP A 39 -18.88 20.35 11.09
CA ASP A 39 -20.29 20.11 11.41
C ASP A 39 -21.14 21.40 11.28
N ARG A 40 -20.53 22.56 11.60
CA ARG A 40 -21.13 23.89 11.40
C ARG A 40 -21.22 24.32 9.92
N TYR A 41 -20.44 23.70 9.03
CA TYR A 41 -20.42 23.95 7.58
C TYR A 41 -21.20 22.90 6.76
N SER A 42 -21.76 21.86 7.41
CA SER A 42 -22.51 20.76 6.79
C SER A 42 -23.79 21.18 6.04
N GLN A 43 -24.16 22.46 6.08
CA GLN A 43 -25.25 23.03 5.28
C GLN A 43 -25.01 22.93 3.76
N HIS A 44 -23.77 22.66 3.32
CA HIS A 44 -23.41 22.49 1.91
C HIS A 44 -23.11 21.03 1.59
N SER A 45 -24.04 20.31 0.94
CA SER A 45 -23.90 18.90 0.52
C SER A 45 -22.61 18.62 -0.27
N THR A 46 -22.11 19.61 -1.02
CA THR A 46 -20.84 19.55 -1.76
C THR A 46 -19.62 19.38 -0.84
N VAL A 47 -19.63 19.98 0.34
CA VAL A 47 -18.49 19.91 1.28
C VAL A 47 -18.40 18.52 1.90
N VAL A 48 -19.53 17.92 2.25
CA VAL A 48 -19.58 16.55 2.78
C VAL A 48 -19.15 15.54 1.72
N LEU A 49 -19.61 15.69 0.48
CA LEU A 49 -19.22 14.81 -0.62
C LEU A 49 -17.72 14.91 -0.93
N THR A 50 -17.18 16.12 -1.02
CA THR A 50 -15.73 16.33 -1.29
C THR A 50 -14.87 15.78 -0.16
N LEU A 51 -15.30 15.94 1.10
CA LEU A 51 -14.65 15.33 2.25
C LEU A 51 -14.64 13.80 2.13
N LEU A 52 -15.79 13.19 1.86
CA LEU A 52 -15.91 11.74 1.73
C LEU A 52 -15.00 11.20 0.61
N MET A 53 -14.99 11.87 -0.55
CA MET A 53 -14.10 11.52 -1.67
C MET A 53 -12.62 11.63 -1.28
N SER A 54 -12.25 12.67 -0.50
CA SER A 54 -10.88 12.83 -0.02
C SER A 54 -10.45 11.75 0.98
N MET A 55 -11.35 11.33 1.87
CA MET A 55 -11.10 10.25 2.83
C MET A 55 -10.98 8.91 2.10
N PHE A 56 -11.83 8.65 1.12
CA PHE A 56 -11.74 7.46 0.28
C PHE A 56 -10.42 7.41 -0.50
N ALA A 57 -10.00 8.51 -1.14
CA ALA A 57 -8.74 8.58 -1.85
C ALA A 57 -7.52 8.37 -0.94
N LEU A 58 -7.57 8.91 0.29
CA LEU A 58 -6.52 8.71 1.28
C LEU A 58 -6.42 7.25 1.72
N LEU A 59 -7.56 6.60 1.99
CA LEU A 59 -7.60 5.17 2.34
C LEU A 59 -7.06 4.31 1.19
N ALA A 60 -7.48 4.58 -0.05
CA ALA A 60 -6.98 3.88 -1.22
C ALA A 60 -5.45 4.04 -1.37
N HIS A 61 -4.91 5.25 -1.20
CA HIS A 61 -3.46 5.47 -1.22
C HIS A 61 -2.74 4.70 -0.11
N TRP A 62 -3.30 4.69 1.10
CA TRP A 62 -2.68 4.01 2.24
C TRP A 62 -2.63 2.49 2.01
N MET A 63 -3.75 1.91 1.57
CA MET A 63 -3.81 0.49 1.21
C MET A 63 -2.88 0.18 0.03
N ALA A 64 -2.77 1.06 -0.97
CA ALA A 64 -1.88 0.87 -2.12
C ALA A 64 -0.40 0.81 -1.70
N CYS A 65 -0.01 1.69 -0.77
CA CYS A 65 1.34 1.67 -0.21
C CYS A 65 1.61 0.39 0.59
N ILE A 66 0.65 -0.07 1.38
CA ILE A 66 0.79 -1.34 2.13
C ILE A 66 0.92 -2.51 1.14
N TRP A 67 0.11 -2.55 0.10
CA TRP A 67 0.17 -3.56 -0.96
C TRP A 67 1.55 -3.62 -1.65
N TYR A 68 2.13 -2.45 -1.95
CA TYR A 68 3.49 -2.34 -2.47
C TYR A 68 4.54 -2.87 -1.49
N ILE A 69 4.45 -2.50 -0.22
CA ILE A 69 5.39 -2.95 0.81
C ILE A 69 5.32 -4.47 0.95
N ILE A 70 4.12 -5.07 0.97
CA ILE A 70 3.94 -6.52 1.04
C ILE A 70 4.64 -7.22 -0.13
N GLY A 71 4.39 -6.78 -1.38
CA GLY A 71 5.04 -7.37 -2.55
C GLY A 71 6.56 -7.22 -2.55
N LYS A 72 7.07 -6.09 -2.06
CA LYS A 72 8.51 -5.86 -1.89
C LYS A 72 9.13 -6.77 -0.83
N MET A 73 8.48 -6.90 0.33
CA MET A 73 8.93 -7.77 1.41
C MET A 73 8.92 -9.24 0.99
N GLU A 74 7.89 -9.67 0.26
CA GLU A 74 7.75 -11.05 -0.21
C GLU A 74 8.82 -11.42 -1.25
N MET A 75 9.19 -10.47 -2.11
CA MET A 75 10.29 -10.64 -3.07
C MET A 75 11.66 -10.72 -2.39
N GLU A 76 11.86 -9.97 -1.29
CA GLU A 76 13.11 -9.98 -0.52
C GLU A 76 13.23 -11.21 0.40
N SER A 77 12.12 -11.69 0.97
CA SER A 77 12.09 -12.86 1.85
C SER A 77 12.26 -14.19 1.08
N ASN A 78 11.74 -14.28 -0.14
CA ASN A 78 11.69 -15.52 -0.92
C ASN A 78 12.65 -15.49 -2.12
N ALA A 79 13.97 -15.57 -1.86
CA ALA A 79 14.98 -15.56 -2.93
C ALA A 79 14.84 -16.70 -3.96
N TYR A 80 14.14 -17.79 -3.63
CA TYR A 80 13.92 -18.94 -4.53
C TYR A 80 12.53 -18.96 -5.20
N ASN A 81 11.50 -18.38 -4.57
CA ASN A 81 10.11 -18.38 -5.05
C ASN A 81 9.58 -16.95 -5.31
N TRP A 82 10.46 -16.06 -5.74
CA TRP A 82 10.14 -14.65 -6.04
C TRP A 82 9.27 -14.49 -7.30
N ASP A 83 9.09 -15.56 -8.07
CA ASP A 83 8.34 -15.63 -9.33
C ASP A 83 6.81 -15.67 -9.12
N ILE A 84 6.34 -15.93 -7.91
CA ILE A 84 4.91 -16.09 -7.60
C ILE A 84 4.23 -14.75 -7.26
N GLY A 85 4.97 -13.79 -6.67
CA GLY A 85 4.40 -12.56 -6.12
C GLY A 85 3.76 -11.63 -7.17
N TRP A 86 2.81 -10.80 -6.75
CA TRP A 86 2.07 -9.90 -7.64
C TRP A 86 2.99 -8.93 -8.41
N LEU A 87 4.08 -8.52 -7.77
CA LEU A 87 5.06 -7.58 -8.33
C LEU A 87 5.83 -8.20 -9.50
N HIS A 88 6.17 -9.50 -9.39
CA HIS A 88 6.81 -10.26 -10.47
C HIS A 88 5.88 -10.39 -11.69
N GLU A 89 4.64 -10.82 -11.46
CA GLU A 89 3.62 -10.96 -12.50
C GLU A 89 3.34 -9.64 -13.20
N LEU A 90 3.32 -8.52 -12.45
CA LEU A 90 3.23 -7.19 -13.04
C LEU A 90 4.41 -6.86 -13.96
N GLY A 91 5.64 -7.15 -13.52
CA GLY A 91 6.84 -6.93 -14.33
C GLY A 91 6.84 -7.75 -15.62
N LYS A 92 6.35 -9.00 -15.56
CA LYS A 92 6.16 -9.86 -16.73
C LYS A 92 5.15 -9.27 -17.72
N ARG A 93 4.04 -8.72 -17.23
CA ARG A 93 3.00 -8.08 -18.07
C ARG A 93 3.45 -6.78 -18.72
N LEU A 94 4.33 -6.03 -18.05
CA LEU A 94 4.88 -4.77 -18.53
C LEU A 94 6.17 -4.94 -19.35
N GLU A 95 6.51 -6.17 -19.75
CA GLU A 95 7.76 -6.52 -20.47
C GLU A 95 9.03 -5.97 -19.78
N SER A 96 8.95 -5.74 -18.47
CA SER A 96 10.02 -5.24 -17.61
C SER A 96 10.19 -6.17 -16.42
N PRO A 97 10.63 -7.43 -16.66
CA PRO A 97 10.74 -8.42 -15.60
C PRO A 97 11.76 -8.00 -14.55
N TYR A 98 11.50 -8.41 -13.30
CA TYR A 98 12.51 -8.38 -12.26
C TYR A 98 13.53 -9.49 -12.56
N TYR A 99 14.82 -9.16 -12.48
CA TYR A 99 15.90 -10.14 -12.60
C TYR A 99 16.35 -10.55 -11.19
N ALA A 100 16.83 -11.79 -11.05
CA ALA A 100 17.29 -12.30 -9.77
C ALA A 100 18.43 -11.42 -9.20
N MET A 101 18.52 -11.33 -7.87
CA MET A 101 19.47 -10.49 -7.12
C MET A 101 20.97 -10.89 -7.27
N GLY A 102 21.35 -11.57 -8.36
CA GLY A 102 22.72 -11.92 -8.71
C GLY A 102 23.21 -11.36 -10.05
N ASP A 103 22.34 -10.78 -10.86
CA ASP A 103 22.74 -10.20 -12.14
C ASP A 103 23.34 -8.81 -11.96
N ILE A 104 24.56 -8.62 -12.49
CA ILE A 104 25.37 -7.40 -12.36
C ILE A 104 24.67 -6.17 -12.99
N ASN A 105 23.62 -6.39 -13.79
CA ASN A 105 22.78 -5.37 -14.42
C ASN A 105 21.45 -5.08 -13.67
N ALA A 106 21.25 -5.63 -12.46
CA ALA A 106 19.99 -5.54 -11.71
C ALA A 106 19.70 -4.15 -11.11
N THR A 107 20.61 -3.17 -11.22
CA THR A 107 20.43 -1.81 -10.67
C THR A 107 19.29 -1.00 -11.30
N GLY A 108 18.54 -1.58 -12.23
CA GLY A 108 17.31 -1.02 -12.80
C GLY A 108 16.28 -2.07 -13.20
N SER A 109 16.33 -3.28 -12.64
CA SER A 109 15.39 -4.36 -13.01
C SER A 109 14.00 -4.12 -12.41
N GLY A 110 12.97 -4.26 -13.25
CA GLY A 110 11.57 -4.12 -12.87
C GLY A 110 10.85 -2.91 -13.49
N PRO A 111 9.51 -2.88 -13.44
CA PRO A 111 8.69 -1.77 -13.91
C PRO A 111 8.96 -0.48 -13.13
N SER A 112 8.74 0.66 -13.78
CA SER A 112 8.93 1.97 -13.16
C SER A 112 8.11 2.12 -11.87
N ILE A 113 8.64 2.87 -10.90
CA ILE A 113 7.93 3.14 -9.64
C ILE A 113 6.54 3.76 -9.85
N ARG A 114 6.36 4.54 -10.92
CA ARG A 114 5.04 5.09 -11.29
C ARG A 114 4.09 4.00 -11.73
N SER A 115 4.55 3.07 -12.57
CA SER A 115 3.74 1.93 -13.04
C SER A 115 3.32 1.04 -11.88
N VAL A 116 4.24 0.74 -10.96
CA VAL A 116 3.95 -0.06 -9.76
C VAL A 116 2.96 0.67 -8.85
N TYR A 117 3.15 1.97 -8.63
CA TYR A 117 2.22 2.77 -7.84
C TYR A 117 0.81 2.78 -8.44
N ILE A 118 0.69 3.02 -9.75
CA ILE A 118 -0.61 3.02 -10.44
C ILE A 118 -1.27 1.63 -10.36
N ALA A 119 -0.52 0.55 -10.53
CA ALA A 119 -1.04 -0.82 -10.41
C ALA A 119 -1.52 -1.13 -8.98
N SER A 120 -0.77 -0.71 -7.95
CA SER A 120 -1.16 -0.89 -6.55
C SER A 120 -2.42 -0.09 -6.19
N LEU A 121 -2.53 1.14 -6.71
CA LEU A 121 -3.71 1.99 -6.53
C LEU A 121 -4.92 1.46 -7.29
N TYR A 122 -4.71 0.92 -8.49
CA TYR A 122 -5.75 0.24 -9.27
C TYR A 122 -6.29 -0.99 -8.53
N PHE A 123 -5.41 -1.87 -8.02
CA PHE A 123 -5.81 -3.04 -7.24
C PHE A 123 -6.67 -2.62 -6.04
N THR A 124 -6.16 -1.71 -5.21
CA THR A 124 -6.85 -1.28 -3.99
C THR A 124 -8.13 -0.51 -4.25
N LEU A 125 -8.19 0.34 -5.27
CA LEU A 125 -9.45 0.96 -5.69
C LEU A 125 -10.46 -0.09 -6.16
N SER A 126 -10.02 -1.08 -6.96
CA SER A 126 -10.90 -2.13 -7.45
C SER A 126 -11.44 -3.02 -6.32
N SER A 127 -10.64 -3.28 -5.28
CA SER A 127 -11.06 -4.03 -4.09
C SER A 127 -11.99 -3.19 -3.20
N LEU A 128 -11.64 -1.92 -2.92
CA LEU A 128 -12.46 -1.03 -2.08
C LEU A 128 -13.81 -0.68 -2.73
N THR A 129 -13.87 -0.57 -4.06
CA THR A 129 -15.13 -0.38 -4.80
C THR A 129 -15.87 -1.69 -5.09
N SER A 130 -15.32 -2.83 -4.65
CA SER A 130 -15.89 -4.18 -4.88
C SER A 130 -16.08 -4.53 -6.36
N VAL A 131 -15.31 -3.91 -7.27
CA VAL A 131 -15.37 -4.20 -8.72
C VAL A 131 -14.53 -5.43 -9.07
N GLY A 132 -13.31 -5.53 -8.52
CA GLY A 132 -12.49 -6.75 -8.57
C GLY A 132 -12.19 -7.31 -9.97
N PHE A 133 -11.52 -6.54 -10.83
CA PHE A 133 -11.21 -6.98 -12.22
C PHE A 133 -10.22 -8.14 -12.34
N GLY A 134 -9.41 -8.42 -11.32
CA GLY A 134 -8.47 -9.56 -11.30
C GLY A 134 -7.20 -9.42 -12.14
N ASN A 135 -6.93 -8.24 -12.76
CA ASN A 135 -5.69 -8.02 -13.51
C ASN A 135 -4.43 -7.96 -12.64
N VAL A 136 -4.60 -7.60 -11.37
CA VAL A 136 -3.61 -7.70 -10.30
C VAL A 136 -4.29 -8.53 -9.21
N SER A 137 -3.65 -9.60 -8.76
CA SER A 137 -4.21 -10.55 -7.81
C SER A 137 -3.20 -10.91 -6.74
N ALA A 138 -3.72 -11.27 -5.57
CA ALA A 138 -2.95 -11.89 -4.51
C ALA A 138 -2.58 -13.33 -4.87
N ASN A 139 -1.29 -13.61 -4.96
CA ASN A 139 -0.75 -14.91 -5.33
C ASN A 139 -0.14 -15.62 -4.12
N THR A 140 0.50 -14.88 -3.21
CA THR A 140 1.08 -15.43 -1.97
C THR A 140 0.13 -15.38 -0.78
N ASP A 141 0.43 -16.11 0.29
CA ASP A 141 -0.45 -16.15 1.47
C ASP A 141 -0.52 -14.80 2.19
N ALA A 142 0.59 -14.05 2.26
CA ALA A 142 0.60 -12.70 2.81
C ALA A 142 -0.24 -11.73 1.96
N GLU A 143 -0.13 -11.84 0.63
CA GLU A 143 -0.95 -11.06 -0.30
C GLU A 143 -2.45 -11.40 -0.16
N LYS A 144 -2.79 -12.69 0.02
CA LYS A 144 -4.19 -13.15 0.15
C LYS A 144 -4.84 -12.72 1.45
N ILE A 145 -4.08 -12.67 2.55
CA ILE A 145 -4.58 -12.18 3.85
C ILE A 145 -4.89 -10.68 3.79
N PHE A 146 -4.17 -9.92 2.95
CA PHE A 146 -4.38 -8.49 2.82
C PHE A 146 -5.54 -8.13 1.88
N SER A 147 -5.77 -8.93 0.86
CA SER A 147 -6.86 -8.75 -0.11
C SER A 147 -8.24 -9.01 0.50
#